data_AF-A0A067H6V5-F1
#
_entry.id   AF-A0A067H6V5-F1
#
_cell.length_a   1.000
_cell.length_b   1.000
_cell.length_c   1.000
_cell.angle_alpha   90.00
_cell.angle_beta   90.00
_cell.angle_gamma   90.00
#
_symmetry.space_group_name_H-M   'P 1'
#
loop_
_entity.id
_entity.type
_entity.pdbx_description
1 polymer ?
#
loop_
_entity_poly.entity_id
_entity_poly.type
_entity_poly.pdbx_seq_one_letter_code
_entity_poly.pdbx_strand_id
1 'polypeptide(L)'
;MEILSYNCPPNCQVVNLRWKLVKKASQSCESKPPSFREHRILCIRRDFRSGFSGYSISSWCFSKNLDREKGSNSSNAVQGFRNLNSQVLSGSYDGYVIGGEEDAGSFPKEREAIPKVLIPGLPDEYNGESGAPITSCFWEWKPKFNVHYEKAGCENVNSPPVLFLPGFGVGSFHYEKQLKDLGKDYRAWAIDFLGQGMSLPDEDPTPRSKEGDSTEEKNFLWGFGDKAQPWASELAYSVDLWQDQVCYFIKEVIREPVYVVGNSLGGFVAVYFAACNPHLVKGVTLLNATPFWGFSPNPIRSPKLARILPWSGTFPLPASVRKLIEFIWQKISDPESIAEVLKQVYADHATNVDTVFTRILETTQHPAAAASFASIMFAPQGNLSFREALSS
;
A
#
# COMPACT_ATOMS: atom_id res chain seq x y z
N MET A 1 26.68 -22.10 -43.72
CA MET A 1 27.22 -23.47 -43.59
C MET A 1 27.23 -23.83 -42.11
N GLU A 2 27.24 -25.13 -41.80
CA GLU A 2 27.03 -25.65 -40.46
C GLU A 2 28.24 -25.47 -39.55
N ILE A 3 28.02 -25.25 -38.25
CA ILE A 3 28.84 -25.85 -37.19
C ILE A 3 27.85 -26.44 -36.16
N LEU A 4 28.16 -27.66 -35.72
CA LEU A 4 27.27 -28.57 -35.01
C LEU A 4 26.98 -28.15 -33.56
N SER A 5 25.79 -28.51 -33.07
CA SER A 5 25.44 -28.52 -31.65
C SER A 5 25.85 -29.83 -30.97
N TYR A 6 26.14 -29.78 -29.67
CA TYR A 6 26.24 -30.96 -28.80
C TYR A 6 25.68 -30.65 -27.41
N ASN A 7 24.96 -31.62 -26.82
CA ASN A 7 24.17 -31.44 -25.60
C ASN A 7 24.84 -32.08 -24.37
N CYS A 8 24.66 -31.46 -23.20
CA CYS A 8 24.61 -32.15 -21.89
C CYS A 8 23.73 -31.36 -20.88
N PRO A 9 23.22 -32.00 -19.80
CA PRO A 9 21.87 -31.73 -19.31
C PRO A 9 21.77 -30.90 -18.01
N PRO A 10 20.58 -30.37 -17.66
CA PRO A 10 20.35 -29.66 -16.41
C PRO A 10 20.27 -30.58 -15.19
N ASN A 11 20.87 -30.16 -14.07
CA ASN A 11 20.79 -30.83 -12.78
C ASN A 11 19.49 -30.49 -12.03
N CYS A 12 18.56 -31.44 -11.93
CA CYS A 12 17.44 -31.37 -10.98
C CYS A 12 17.81 -32.05 -9.66
N GLN A 13 17.92 -31.30 -8.56
CA GLN A 13 18.05 -31.88 -7.22
C GLN A 13 16.66 -32.15 -6.60
N VAL A 14 16.28 -33.43 -6.56
CA VAL A 14 15.08 -33.90 -5.83
C VAL A 14 15.53 -34.47 -4.48
N VAL A 15 15.35 -33.69 -3.40
CA VAL A 15 15.66 -34.15 -2.03
C VAL A 15 14.51 -35.03 -1.52
N ASN A 16 14.73 -36.35 -1.48
CA ASN A 16 13.71 -37.34 -1.12
C ASN A 16 14.09 -38.08 0.18
N LEU A 17 13.76 -37.49 1.33
CA LEU A 17 14.11 -38.01 2.65
C LEU A 17 13.18 -39.15 3.09
N ARG A 18 13.58 -40.39 2.77
CA ARG A 18 12.83 -41.61 3.05
C ARG A 18 13.28 -42.29 4.35
N TRP A 19 12.65 -41.96 5.48
CA TRP A 19 12.99 -42.60 6.76
C TRP A 19 12.59 -44.09 6.78
N LYS A 20 13.42 -44.93 7.40
CA LYS A 20 13.23 -46.40 7.46
C LYS A 20 12.15 -46.77 8.47
N LEU A 21 11.17 -47.58 8.05
CA LEU A 21 10.22 -48.27 8.94
C LEU A 21 10.64 -49.74 9.06
N VAL A 22 10.70 -50.26 10.29
CA VAL A 22 11.28 -51.58 10.60
C VAL A 22 10.35 -52.71 10.18
N LYS A 23 10.87 -53.69 9.44
CA LYS A 23 10.16 -54.96 9.16
C LYS A 23 10.08 -55.81 10.43
N LYS A 24 8.88 -56.30 10.75
CA LYS A 24 8.67 -57.56 11.47
C LYS A 24 7.62 -58.37 10.70
N ALA A 25 7.87 -59.65 10.46
CA ALA A 25 7.08 -60.48 9.55
C ALA A 25 6.50 -61.71 10.25
N SER A 26 5.32 -62.15 9.79
CA SER A 26 4.68 -63.45 10.09
C SER A 26 3.73 -63.85 8.95
N GLN A 27 3.38 -65.15 8.85
CA GLN A 27 2.45 -65.76 7.89
C GLN A 27 1.11 -66.09 8.60
N SER A 28 -0.03 -66.43 7.97
CA SER A 28 -0.43 -66.67 6.56
C SER A 28 -1.85 -66.04 6.34
N CYS A 29 -2.76 -66.34 5.39
CA CYS A 29 -2.90 -67.35 4.32
C CYS A 29 -3.86 -66.82 3.22
N GLU A 30 -4.36 -67.68 2.32
CA GLU A 30 -5.35 -67.36 1.27
C GLU A 30 -6.82 -67.68 1.64
N SER A 31 -7.78 -66.93 1.09
CA SER A 31 -9.08 -67.43 0.57
C SER A 31 -9.91 -66.30 -0.08
N LYS A 32 -10.96 -66.65 -0.85
CA LYS A 32 -11.79 -65.74 -1.67
C LYS A 32 -13.24 -65.61 -1.14
N PRO A 33 -14.03 -64.61 -1.56
CA PRO A 33 -15.22 -64.11 -0.85
C PRO A 33 -16.53 -64.84 -1.18
N PRO A 34 -17.64 -64.50 -0.48
CA PRO A 34 -18.78 -63.96 -1.25
C PRO A 34 -19.60 -62.80 -0.60
N SER A 35 -20.12 -61.93 -1.47
CA SER A 35 -21.38 -61.15 -1.45
C SER A 35 -21.99 -60.54 -0.16
N PHE A 36 -22.04 -59.19 -0.15
CA PHE A 36 -23.22 -58.33 0.09
C PHE A 36 -24.26 -58.64 1.19
N ARG A 37 -24.42 -57.68 2.12
CA ARG A 37 -25.65 -56.87 2.24
C ARG A 37 -25.34 -55.47 2.80
N GLU A 38 -26.14 -54.47 2.45
CA GLU A 38 -25.90 -53.07 2.80
C GLU A 38 -26.07 -52.78 4.30
N HIS A 39 -25.24 -51.88 4.84
CA HIS A 39 -25.62 -50.95 5.90
C HIS A 39 -25.10 -49.55 5.52
N ARG A 40 -25.99 -48.66 5.07
CA ARG A 40 -25.63 -47.29 4.68
C ARG A 40 -25.49 -46.40 5.92
N ILE A 41 -24.29 -46.34 6.51
CA ILE A 41 -23.99 -45.31 7.50
C ILE A 41 -23.72 -44.00 6.76
N LEU A 42 -24.70 -43.09 6.84
CA LEU A 42 -24.65 -41.77 6.22
C LEU A 42 -23.71 -40.83 6.99
N CYS A 43 -22.39 -41.01 6.81
CA CYS A 43 -21.39 -40.11 7.37
C CYS A 43 -21.46 -38.73 6.67
N ILE A 44 -22.32 -37.85 7.20
CA ILE A 44 -22.38 -36.44 6.82
C ILE A 44 -21.04 -35.79 7.21
N ARG A 45 -20.15 -35.65 6.23
CA ARG A 45 -18.95 -34.84 6.36
C ARG A 45 -19.37 -33.37 6.43
N ARG A 46 -19.53 -32.85 7.65
CA ARG A 46 -19.56 -31.41 7.91
C ARG A 46 -18.16 -30.86 7.64
N ASP A 47 -17.88 -30.49 6.40
CA ASP A 47 -16.74 -29.62 6.11
C ASP A 47 -16.97 -28.29 6.83
N PHE A 48 -16.16 -28.05 7.86
CA PHE A 48 -16.21 -26.82 8.63
C PHE A 48 -15.84 -25.65 7.72
N ARG A 49 -16.70 -24.62 7.68
CA ARG A 49 -16.30 -23.31 7.17
C ARG A 49 -15.13 -22.81 8.02
N SER A 50 -13.93 -22.78 7.47
CA SER A 50 -12.84 -21.99 8.03
C SER A 50 -13.28 -20.53 8.05
N GLY A 51 -13.32 -19.93 9.25
CA GLY A 51 -13.78 -18.56 9.42
C GLY A 51 -12.87 -17.58 8.71
N PHE A 52 -13.45 -16.52 8.13
CA PHE A 52 -12.68 -15.33 7.75
C PHE A 52 -12.09 -14.72 9.03
N SER A 53 -10.76 -14.82 9.20
CA SER A 53 -10.06 -13.92 10.11
C SER A 53 -10.01 -12.54 9.47
N GLY A 54 -10.93 -11.66 9.88
CA GLY A 54 -11.05 -10.32 9.34
C GLY A 54 -9.92 -9.43 9.82
N TYR A 55 -8.86 -9.30 9.02
CA TYR A 55 -7.85 -8.24 9.20
C TYR A 55 -8.49 -6.88 8.90
N SER A 56 -9.04 -6.27 9.95
CA SER A 56 -9.80 -5.03 9.85
C SER A 56 -8.87 -3.82 9.67
N ILE A 57 -8.87 -3.22 8.48
CA ILE A 57 -8.41 -1.83 8.31
C ILE A 57 -9.51 -0.89 8.85
N SER A 58 -9.68 -0.93 10.17
CA SER A 58 -10.43 0.04 10.97
C SER A 58 -9.53 0.86 11.88
N SER A 59 -8.22 0.56 11.94
CA SER A 59 -7.21 1.35 12.64
C SER A 59 -7.07 2.78 12.12
N TRP A 60 -7.54 3.06 10.89
CA TRP A 60 -7.60 4.40 10.30
C TRP A 60 -8.88 5.19 10.62
N CYS A 61 -9.71 4.73 11.57
CA CYS A 61 -10.82 5.51 12.12
C CYS A 61 -10.96 5.30 13.64
N PHE A 62 -10.53 6.33 14.41
CA PHE A 62 -10.87 6.60 15.81
C PHE A 62 -11.09 5.40 16.76
N SER A 63 -10.08 5.08 17.57
CA SER A 63 -10.37 4.64 18.94
C SER A 63 -10.73 5.86 19.78
N LYS A 64 -11.95 5.89 20.35
CA LYS A 64 -12.29 6.82 21.44
C LYS A 64 -12.27 6.05 22.75
N ASN A 65 -11.33 6.38 23.64
CA ASN A 65 -11.59 6.21 25.07
C ASN A 65 -12.69 7.21 25.46
N LEU A 66 -13.66 6.74 26.23
CA LEU A 66 -14.84 7.50 26.64
C LEU A 66 -14.94 7.45 28.16
N ASP A 67 -13.88 7.93 28.82
CA ASP A 67 -13.75 7.94 30.26
C ASP A 67 -14.81 8.85 30.88
N ARG A 68 -15.84 8.19 31.42
CA ARG A 68 -17.00 8.82 32.01
C ARG A 68 -16.78 8.95 33.51
N GLU A 69 -16.27 10.11 33.94
CA GLU A 69 -16.18 10.42 35.37
C GLU A 69 -17.53 10.20 36.08
N LYS A 70 -17.54 9.33 37.10
CA LYS A 70 -18.42 9.46 38.26
C LYS A 70 -17.88 8.65 39.44
N GLY A 71 -17.83 9.31 40.60
CA GLY A 71 -17.03 8.88 41.74
C GLY A 71 -17.42 7.56 42.40
N SER A 72 -16.38 6.85 42.85
CA SER A 72 -16.21 6.32 44.21
C SER A 72 -17.40 5.61 44.89
N ASN A 73 -17.25 4.30 45.15
CA ASN A 73 -16.92 3.81 46.51
C ASN A 73 -16.76 2.28 46.62
N SER A 74 -15.77 1.85 47.43
CA SER A 74 -15.66 0.53 48.11
C SER A 74 -15.59 -0.76 47.26
N SER A 75 -15.09 -1.92 47.76
CA SER A 75 -13.94 -2.18 48.66
C SER A 75 -13.64 -3.69 48.75
N ASN A 76 -12.35 -4.07 48.78
CA ASN A 76 -11.80 -5.32 49.33
C ASN A 76 -12.05 -6.68 48.63
N ALA A 77 -11.18 -7.63 49.00
CA ALA A 77 -11.13 -9.07 48.69
C ALA A 77 -10.77 -9.48 47.24
N VAL A 78 -9.99 -10.55 46.94
CA VAL A 78 -8.81 -11.26 47.49
C VAL A 78 -8.76 -12.66 46.80
N GLN A 79 -7.56 -13.20 46.57
CA GLN A 79 -7.26 -14.58 46.13
C GLN A 79 -7.79 -15.04 44.76
N GLY A 80 -6.90 -14.96 43.77
CA GLY A 80 -7.06 -15.57 42.44
C GLY A 80 -6.81 -17.08 42.37
N PHE A 81 -6.59 -17.57 41.14
CA PHE A 81 -6.27 -18.96 40.82
C PHE A 81 -5.17 -19.06 39.75
N ARG A 82 -4.64 -20.28 39.57
CA ARG A 82 -3.42 -20.58 38.80
C ARG A 82 -3.60 -20.67 37.28
N ASN A 83 -2.47 -20.51 36.60
CA ASN A 83 -2.09 -20.96 35.25
C ASN A 83 -3.05 -21.89 34.51
N LEU A 84 -3.24 -21.59 33.22
CA LEU A 84 -3.35 -22.63 32.19
C LEU A 84 -2.64 -22.14 30.91
N ASN A 85 -1.62 -22.88 30.47
CA ASN A 85 -0.81 -22.54 29.30
C ASN A 85 -1.56 -22.91 28.01
N SER A 86 -1.49 -22.05 27.00
CA SER A 86 -1.65 -22.44 25.59
C SER A 86 -0.43 -22.01 24.80
N GLN A 87 0.60 -22.88 24.77
CA GLN A 87 1.73 -22.72 23.86
C GLN A 87 1.25 -22.86 22.41
N VAL A 88 1.55 -21.89 21.57
CA VAL A 88 1.56 -22.03 20.11
C VAL A 88 2.99 -21.78 19.66
N LEU A 89 3.57 -22.77 18.97
CA LEU A 89 4.97 -22.76 18.56
C LEU A 89 5.16 -21.86 17.34
N SER A 90 5.86 -20.73 17.53
CA SER A 90 6.65 -20.12 16.45
C SER A 90 8.05 -20.74 16.44
N GLY A 91 8.60 -21.03 15.26
CA GLY A 91 9.94 -21.60 15.13
C GLY A 91 11.04 -20.57 15.42
N SER A 92 12.06 -20.97 16.16
CA SER A 92 13.27 -20.16 16.36
C SER A 92 14.07 -20.03 15.06
N TYR A 93 14.69 -18.86 14.87
CA TYR A 93 15.95 -18.75 14.15
C TYR A 93 17.01 -18.40 15.20
N ASP A 94 17.95 -19.31 15.44
CA ASP A 94 18.83 -19.23 16.61
C ASP A 94 19.91 -18.14 16.47
N GLY A 95 19.88 -17.18 17.38
CA GLY A 95 21.02 -16.33 17.73
C GLY A 95 21.62 -16.78 19.06
N TYR A 96 22.92 -17.06 19.08
CA TYR A 96 23.60 -17.55 20.29
C TYR A 96 23.57 -16.53 21.43
N VAL A 97 23.10 -16.96 22.61
CA VAL A 97 23.34 -16.27 23.89
C VAL A 97 23.92 -17.30 24.86
N ILE A 98 25.16 -17.07 25.31
CA ILE A 98 25.72 -17.78 26.47
C ILE A 98 25.28 -16.99 27.71
N GLY A 99 24.67 -17.71 28.67
CA GLY A 99 23.94 -17.10 29.77
C GLY A 99 24.79 -16.62 30.94
N GLY A 100 24.11 -15.91 31.84
CA GLY A 100 24.61 -15.42 33.12
C GLY A 100 23.52 -14.55 33.74
N GLU A 101 22.70 -15.14 34.62
CA GLU A 101 21.86 -14.35 35.52
C GLU A 101 22.77 -13.74 36.60
N GLU A 102 22.71 -12.43 36.82
CA GLU A 102 22.49 -11.88 38.16
C GLU A 102 22.23 -10.36 38.18
N ASP A 103 21.49 -9.98 39.22
CA ASP A 103 21.32 -8.67 39.86
C ASP A 103 20.55 -7.50 39.19
N ALA A 104 19.85 -6.75 40.05
CA ALA A 104 18.84 -5.77 39.68
C ALA A 104 19.36 -4.31 39.71
N GLY A 105 20.07 -3.91 38.66
CA GLY A 105 20.49 -2.53 38.44
C GLY A 105 19.36 -1.61 37.95
N SER A 106 19.26 -0.39 38.48
CA SER A 106 18.30 0.63 38.03
C SER A 106 18.77 1.29 36.73
N PHE A 107 18.37 0.76 35.57
CA PHE A 107 18.72 1.33 34.28
C PHE A 107 18.00 2.68 34.02
N PRO A 108 18.73 3.73 33.58
CA PRO A 108 18.10 4.94 33.06
C PRO A 108 17.39 4.61 31.74
N LYS A 109 16.23 5.24 31.49
CA LYS A 109 15.57 5.18 30.17
C LYS A 109 16.24 6.14 29.18
N GLU A 110 17.53 5.93 28.91
CA GLU A 110 18.03 6.29 27.58
C GLU A 110 17.29 5.40 26.57
N ARG A 111 16.67 6.02 25.56
CA ARG A 111 16.22 5.27 24.40
C ARG A 111 17.47 4.89 23.65
N GLU A 112 17.78 3.60 23.54
CA GLU A 112 18.87 3.14 22.68
C GLU A 112 18.67 3.74 21.29
N ALA A 113 19.59 4.59 20.87
CA ALA A 113 19.52 5.22 19.56
C ALA A 113 19.67 4.11 18.52
N ILE A 114 18.64 3.91 17.70
CA ILE A 114 18.64 2.90 16.63
C ILE A 114 19.94 3.07 15.85
N PRO A 115 20.82 2.05 15.77
CA PRO A 115 22.15 2.22 15.23
C PRO A 115 22.07 2.65 13.77
N LYS A 116 22.41 3.91 13.51
CA LYS A 116 22.31 4.50 12.16
C LYS A 116 23.30 3.78 11.25
N VAL A 117 22.76 3.00 10.33
CA VAL A 117 23.54 2.35 9.27
C VAL A 117 24.09 3.45 8.36
N LEU A 118 25.36 3.79 8.54
CA LEU A 118 26.08 4.66 7.63
C LEU A 118 26.26 3.94 6.30
N ILE A 119 25.50 4.36 5.29
CA ILE A 119 25.63 3.89 3.90
C ILE A 119 26.66 4.81 3.22
N PRO A 120 27.86 4.31 2.84
CA PRO A 120 28.87 5.15 2.21
C PRO A 120 28.40 5.71 0.86
N GLY A 121 28.56 7.01 0.64
CA GLY A 121 28.25 7.70 -0.63
C GLY A 121 26.94 8.50 -0.65
N LEU A 122 26.04 8.30 0.33
CA LEU A 122 24.87 9.17 0.50
C LEU A 122 25.33 10.62 0.77
N PRO A 123 24.73 11.63 0.11
CA PRO A 123 25.03 13.03 0.40
C PRO A 123 24.59 13.38 1.82
N ASP A 124 25.55 13.79 2.65
CA ASP A 124 25.26 14.38 3.96
C ASP A 124 25.26 15.91 3.84
N GLU A 125 24.06 16.49 3.87
CA GLU A 125 23.86 17.94 3.82
C GLU A 125 24.53 18.67 4.99
N TYR A 126 24.79 17.99 6.13
CA TYR A 126 25.56 18.57 7.24
C TYR A 126 27.06 18.70 6.92
N ASN A 127 27.59 17.90 6.00
CA ASN A 127 28.98 17.98 5.53
C ASN A 127 29.13 18.85 4.27
N GLY A 128 28.04 19.44 3.76
CA GLY A 128 28.05 20.30 2.58
C GLY A 128 28.09 19.57 1.24
N GLU A 129 27.86 18.26 1.20
CA GLU A 129 27.64 17.55 -0.07
C GLU A 129 26.27 17.89 -0.64
N SER A 130 26.23 18.78 -1.65
CA SER A 130 25.00 19.00 -2.41
C SER A 130 24.61 17.74 -3.17
N GLY A 131 23.38 17.27 -2.95
CA GLY A 131 22.73 16.35 -3.87
C GLY A 131 22.48 16.97 -5.25
N ALA A 132 22.05 16.13 -6.20
CA ALA A 132 21.65 16.55 -7.53
C ALA A 132 20.44 17.49 -7.51
N PRO A 133 20.38 18.49 -8.41
CA PRO A 133 19.30 19.47 -8.43
C PRO A 133 17.97 18.83 -8.86
N ILE A 134 16.94 18.97 -8.02
CA ILE A 134 15.58 18.55 -8.34
C ILE A 134 14.88 19.65 -9.14
N THR A 135 14.23 19.28 -10.24
CA THR A 135 13.34 20.13 -11.02
C THR A 135 11.90 19.65 -10.86
N SER A 136 11.03 20.46 -10.27
CA SER A 136 9.56 20.27 -10.34
C SER A 136 9.06 20.59 -11.75
N CYS A 137 8.11 19.81 -12.26
CA CYS A 137 7.59 19.87 -13.62
C CYS A 137 6.09 19.47 -13.64
N PHE A 138 5.40 19.89 -14.69
CA PHE A 138 4.02 19.46 -14.99
C PHE A 138 3.93 18.90 -16.41
N TRP A 139 2.99 17.97 -16.63
CA TRP A 139 2.63 17.41 -17.93
C TRP A 139 1.11 17.24 -17.99
N GLU A 140 0.46 17.83 -19.00
CA GLU A 140 -0.96 17.59 -19.26
C GLU A 140 -1.08 16.27 -20.05
N TRP A 141 -1.54 15.21 -19.37
CA TRP A 141 -1.72 13.88 -20.01
C TRP A 141 -2.97 13.84 -20.90
N LYS A 142 -4.05 14.46 -20.41
CA LYS A 142 -5.35 14.59 -21.08
C LYS A 142 -5.89 15.99 -20.74
N PRO A 143 -6.79 16.58 -21.53
CA PRO A 143 -7.37 17.88 -21.21
C PRO A 143 -7.91 17.93 -19.78
N LYS A 144 -7.41 18.85 -18.95
CA LYS A 144 -7.69 19.00 -17.50
C LYS A 144 -7.04 17.96 -16.55
N PHE A 145 -6.14 17.12 -17.05
CA PHE A 145 -5.40 16.12 -16.27
C PHE A 145 -3.92 16.51 -16.21
N ASN A 146 -3.65 17.56 -15.42
CA ASN A 146 -2.29 17.97 -15.12
C ASN A 146 -1.65 17.02 -14.12
N VAL A 147 -0.46 16.55 -14.46
CA VAL A 147 0.36 15.63 -13.67
C VAL A 147 1.62 16.36 -13.23
N HIS A 148 1.75 16.62 -11.94
CA HIS A 148 3.01 17.06 -11.35
C HIS A 148 4.01 15.89 -11.28
N TYR A 149 5.29 16.20 -11.46
CA TYR A 149 6.38 15.28 -11.24
C TYR A 149 7.68 16.04 -10.94
N GLU A 150 8.56 15.41 -10.17
CA GLU A 150 9.91 15.89 -9.92
C GLU A 150 10.93 15.01 -10.65
N LYS A 151 12.07 15.60 -11.04
CA LYS A 151 13.15 14.89 -11.73
C LYS A 151 14.53 15.40 -11.31
N ALA A 152 15.54 14.53 -11.38
CA ALA A 152 16.94 14.85 -11.13
C ALA A 152 17.87 14.06 -12.07
N GLY A 153 19.08 14.56 -12.31
CA GLY A 153 20.12 13.87 -13.07
C GLY A 153 19.79 13.60 -14.54
N CYS A 154 18.92 14.41 -15.17
CA CYS A 154 18.46 14.21 -16.55
C CYS A 154 19.60 14.20 -17.60
N GLU A 155 20.71 14.86 -17.27
CA GLU A 155 22.00 14.90 -17.95
C GLU A 155 22.70 13.54 -18.05
N ASN A 156 22.37 12.57 -17.18
CA ASN A 156 22.97 11.23 -17.14
C ASN A 156 22.41 10.31 -18.25
N VAL A 157 22.49 10.77 -19.51
CA VAL A 157 21.84 10.16 -20.70
C VAL A 157 22.21 8.70 -20.96
N ASN A 158 23.39 8.25 -20.51
CA ASN A 158 23.84 6.86 -20.65
C ASN A 158 23.35 5.94 -19.51
N SER A 159 22.93 6.52 -18.38
CA SER A 159 22.49 5.78 -17.20
C SER A 159 21.03 5.35 -17.30
N PRO A 160 20.62 4.21 -16.72
CA PRO A 160 19.25 3.75 -16.82
C PRO A 160 18.29 4.68 -16.06
N PRO A 161 17.06 4.90 -16.59
CA PRO A 161 16.05 5.72 -15.95
C PRO A 161 15.34 4.97 -14.81
N VAL A 162 15.10 5.68 -13.71
CA VAL A 162 14.39 5.19 -12.51
C VAL A 162 13.13 6.03 -12.28
N LEU A 163 11.98 5.37 -12.12
CA LEU A 163 10.69 6.01 -11.85
C LEU A 163 10.15 5.60 -10.48
N PHE A 164 9.96 6.57 -9.60
CA PHE A 164 9.39 6.41 -8.27
C PHE A 164 7.87 6.67 -8.26
N LEU A 165 7.11 5.71 -7.71
CA LEU A 165 5.66 5.76 -7.57
C LEU A 165 5.26 5.91 -6.09
N PRO A 166 4.53 6.95 -5.69
CA PRO A 166 4.29 7.28 -4.27
C PRO A 166 3.31 6.33 -3.57
N GLY A 167 3.35 6.37 -2.24
CA GLY A 167 2.28 5.81 -1.42
C GLY A 167 1.03 6.71 -1.46
N PHE A 168 -0.07 6.24 -0.88
CA PHE A 168 -1.27 7.06 -0.72
C PHE A 168 -1.03 8.23 0.26
N GLY A 169 -1.60 9.40 -0.04
CA GLY A 169 -1.59 10.57 0.84
C GLY A 169 -0.28 11.39 0.80
N VAL A 170 0.61 11.08 -0.13
CA VAL A 170 1.91 11.75 -0.36
C VAL A 170 2.14 11.94 -1.86
N GLY A 171 3.23 12.60 -2.23
CA GLY A 171 3.60 12.87 -3.61
C GLY A 171 5.07 12.56 -3.93
N SER A 172 5.55 13.09 -5.06
CA SER A 172 6.92 13.03 -5.55
C SER A 172 7.93 13.48 -4.50
N PHE A 173 7.56 14.49 -3.69
CA PHE A 173 8.35 15.05 -2.60
C PHE A 173 8.76 14.03 -1.53
N HIS A 174 8.05 12.90 -1.43
CA HIS A 174 8.44 11.78 -0.55
C HIS A 174 9.79 11.15 -0.97
N TYR A 175 10.20 11.34 -2.22
CA TYR A 175 11.44 10.83 -2.80
C TYR A 175 12.54 11.89 -2.94
N GLU A 176 12.41 13.07 -2.33
CA GLU A 176 13.40 14.17 -2.42
C GLU A 176 14.83 13.67 -2.15
N LYS A 177 15.03 12.86 -1.12
CA LYS A 177 16.34 12.31 -0.73
C LYS A 177 16.87 11.32 -1.78
N GLN A 178 16.01 10.47 -2.35
CA GLN A 178 16.35 9.53 -3.41
C GLN A 178 16.66 10.24 -4.74
N LEU A 179 15.96 11.34 -5.06
CA LEU A 179 16.26 12.16 -6.25
C LEU A 179 17.58 12.92 -6.09
N LYS A 180 17.85 13.51 -4.91
CA LYS A 180 19.13 14.16 -4.56
C LYS A 180 20.32 13.21 -4.62
N ASP A 181 20.15 11.97 -4.19
CA ASP A 181 21.20 10.95 -4.19
C ASP A 181 21.38 10.32 -5.58
N LEU A 182 20.38 9.57 -6.07
CA LEU A 182 20.49 8.82 -7.32
C LEU A 182 20.60 9.73 -8.55
N GLY A 183 20.12 10.98 -8.48
CA GLY A 183 20.31 11.97 -9.53
C GLY A 183 21.78 12.35 -9.77
N LYS A 184 22.72 11.98 -8.89
CA LYS A 184 24.17 12.10 -9.13
C LYS A 184 24.58 11.27 -10.35
N ASP A 185 24.20 9.99 -10.37
CA ASP A 185 24.68 8.99 -11.35
C ASP A 185 23.61 8.52 -12.35
N TYR A 186 22.32 8.67 -12.02
CA TYR A 186 21.18 8.16 -12.78
C TYR A 186 20.25 9.28 -13.25
N ARG A 187 19.32 8.94 -14.16
CA ARG A 187 18.17 9.79 -14.49
C ARG A 187 17.00 9.34 -13.63
N ALA A 188 16.51 10.19 -12.74
CA ALA A 188 15.49 9.84 -11.76
C ALA A 188 14.25 10.74 -11.88
N TRP A 189 13.06 10.14 -11.79
CA TRP A 189 11.77 10.82 -11.77
C TRP A 189 10.90 10.31 -10.62
N ALA A 190 10.11 11.18 -10.00
CA ALA A 190 9.05 10.82 -9.08
C ALA A 190 7.74 11.51 -9.50
N ILE A 191 6.64 10.76 -9.61
CA ILE A 191 5.37 11.24 -10.18
C ILE A 191 4.31 11.44 -9.09
N ASP A 192 3.50 12.50 -9.18
CA ASP A 192 2.28 12.63 -8.38
C ASP A 192 1.12 11.89 -9.06
N PHE A 193 0.56 10.90 -8.38
CA PHE A 193 -0.66 10.23 -8.82
C PHE A 193 -1.83 11.22 -8.89
N LEU A 194 -2.63 11.15 -9.96
CA LEU A 194 -3.83 11.96 -10.11
C LEU A 194 -4.75 11.82 -8.90
N GLY A 195 -5.20 12.95 -8.34
CA GLY A 195 -5.94 13.01 -7.09
C GLY A 195 -5.08 13.05 -5.82
N GLN A 196 -3.75 13.16 -5.95
CA GLN A 196 -2.78 13.21 -4.85
C GLN A 196 -1.68 14.25 -5.14
N GLY A 197 -1.00 14.73 -4.09
CA GLY A 197 0.06 15.73 -4.19
C GLY A 197 -0.38 16.99 -4.95
N MET A 198 0.47 17.45 -5.86
CA MET A 198 0.22 18.57 -6.78
C MET A 198 -0.44 18.11 -8.11
N SER A 199 -0.85 16.84 -8.22
CA SER A 199 -1.75 16.31 -9.28
C SER A 199 -3.23 16.27 -8.82
N LEU A 200 -3.62 17.14 -7.90
CA LEU A 200 -5.01 17.46 -7.63
C LEU A 200 -5.58 18.34 -8.77
N PRO A 201 -6.89 18.29 -9.06
CA PRO A 201 -7.45 18.96 -10.24
C PRO A 201 -7.51 20.49 -10.06
N ASP A 202 -7.09 21.23 -11.10
CA ASP A 202 -7.11 22.71 -11.15
C ASP A 202 -8.52 23.33 -11.29
N GLU A 203 -9.53 22.51 -11.57
CA GLU A 203 -10.93 22.93 -11.67
C GLU A 203 -11.83 22.03 -10.81
N ASP A 204 -12.95 22.57 -10.29
CA ASP A 204 -13.93 21.79 -9.54
C ASP A 204 -14.54 20.69 -10.44
N PRO A 205 -14.35 19.39 -10.13
CA PRO A 205 -14.95 18.32 -10.91
C PRO A 205 -16.48 18.31 -10.84
N THR A 206 -17.10 18.95 -9.83
CA THR A 206 -18.56 19.04 -9.65
C THR A 206 -18.99 20.40 -9.04
N PRO A 207 -18.99 21.52 -9.79
CA PRO A 207 -19.40 22.79 -9.22
C PRO A 207 -20.89 22.79 -8.82
N ARG A 208 -21.18 23.38 -7.65
CA ARG A 208 -22.56 23.60 -7.20
C ARG A 208 -23.31 24.57 -8.14
N SER A 209 -24.58 24.29 -8.39
CA SER A 209 -25.47 25.20 -9.12
C SER A 209 -25.69 26.51 -8.36
N LYS A 210 -25.59 27.66 -9.04
CA LYS A 210 -25.60 29.00 -8.43
C LYS A 210 -26.99 29.51 -7.96
N GLU A 211 -27.95 28.62 -7.74
CA GLU A 211 -29.33 28.99 -7.43
C GLU A 211 -29.63 28.88 -5.93
N GLY A 212 -29.52 30.02 -5.24
CA GLY A 212 -30.48 30.37 -4.19
C GLY A 212 -30.37 29.73 -2.80
N ASP A 213 -29.25 29.92 -2.09
CA ASP A 213 -29.31 30.17 -0.64
C ASP A 213 -28.25 31.21 -0.26
N SER A 214 -28.65 32.20 0.56
CA SER A 214 -27.82 33.30 1.03
C SER A 214 -27.53 33.16 2.53
N THR A 215 -26.97 32.03 2.95
CA THR A 215 -26.53 31.78 4.34
C THR A 215 -25.13 31.15 4.44
N GLU A 216 -24.13 32.01 4.66
CA GLU A 216 -22.85 31.74 5.35
C GLU A 216 -21.95 30.64 4.78
N GLU A 217 -20.84 31.06 4.13
CA GLU A 217 -19.48 30.47 4.13
C GLU A 217 -19.28 28.94 4.16
N LYS A 218 -20.23 28.12 3.67
CA LYS A 218 -20.17 26.65 3.71
C LYS A 218 -19.24 26.01 2.67
N ASN A 219 -17.96 26.28 2.89
CA ASN A 219 -16.74 25.64 2.38
C ASN A 219 -16.55 25.63 0.87
N PHE A 220 -15.36 26.04 0.42
CA PHE A 220 -14.85 25.93 -0.96
C PHE A 220 -14.53 24.47 -1.36
N LEU A 221 -15.30 23.49 -0.88
CA LEU A 221 -14.99 22.07 -1.06
C LEU A 221 -15.43 21.59 -2.46
N TRP A 222 -14.46 21.47 -3.37
CA TRP A 222 -14.67 21.00 -4.75
C TRP A 222 -14.97 19.50 -4.76
N GLY A 223 -15.75 19.04 -5.74
CA GLY A 223 -16.20 17.64 -5.83
C GLY A 223 -17.45 17.30 -4.98
N PHE A 224 -18.10 18.31 -4.38
CA PHE A 224 -19.28 18.15 -3.52
C PHE A 224 -20.60 18.70 -4.11
N GLY A 225 -20.63 19.00 -5.40
CA GLY A 225 -21.84 19.40 -6.15
C GLY A 225 -22.52 18.23 -6.87
N ASP A 226 -23.71 18.47 -7.40
CA ASP A 226 -24.63 17.43 -7.89
C ASP A 226 -24.48 17.06 -9.36
N LYS A 227 -23.61 17.75 -10.09
CA LYS A 227 -23.34 17.48 -11.51
C LYS A 227 -21.84 17.54 -11.78
N ALA A 228 -21.29 16.49 -12.36
CA ALA A 228 -19.91 16.46 -12.81
C ALA A 228 -19.69 17.31 -14.06
N GLN A 229 -18.48 17.87 -14.19
CA GLN A 229 -17.97 18.39 -15.45
C GLN A 229 -17.74 17.26 -16.47
N PRO A 230 -17.80 17.51 -17.79
CA PRO A 230 -17.62 16.47 -18.80
C PRO A 230 -16.28 15.72 -18.72
N TRP A 231 -15.21 16.38 -18.25
CA TRP A 231 -13.90 15.75 -18.03
C TRP A 231 -13.85 14.87 -16.76
N ALA A 232 -14.78 15.08 -15.82
CA ALA A 232 -14.83 14.41 -14.53
C ALA A 232 -15.90 13.32 -14.43
N SER A 233 -16.88 13.26 -15.35
CA SER A 233 -18.05 12.37 -15.23
C SER A 233 -17.74 10.86 -15.23
N GLU A 234 -16.60 10.47 -15.81
CA GLU A 234 -16.10 9.08 -15.78
C GLU A 234 -14.84 8.94 -14.90
N LEU A 235 -14.40 10.03 -14.26
CA LEU A 235 -13.17 10.04 -13.45
C LEU A 235 -13.41 9.35 -12.09
N ALA A 236 -12.68 8.27 -11.87
CA ALA A 236 -12.41 7.71 -10.55
C ALA A 236 -10.89 7.51 -10.41
N TYR A 237 -10.31 7.95 -9.30
CA TYR A 237 -8.88 7.82 -9.02
C TYR A 237 -8.55 6.37 -8.58
N SER A 238 -8.43 5.48 -9.56
CA SER A 238 -8.26 4.04 -9.39
C SER A 238 -6.85 3.54 -9.76
N VAL A 239 -6.54 2.30 -9.35
CA VAL A 239 -5.29 1.60 -9.75
C VAL A 239 -5.20 1.46 -11.27
N ASP A 240 -6.31 1.27 -11.97
CA ASP A 240 -6.34 1.22 -13.43
C ASP A 240 -5.96 2.59 -14.04
N LEU A 241 -6.52 3.69 -13.52
CA LEU A 241 -6.17 5.05 -13.95
C LEU A 241 -4.69 5.36 -13.74
N TRP A 242 -4.13 5.00 -12.58
CA TRP A 242 -2.73 5.26 -12.26
C TRP A 242 -1.77 4.36 -13.03
N GLN A 243 -2.14 3.12 -13.35
CA GLN A 243 -1.38 2.28 -14.28
C GLN A 243 -1.33 2.92 -15.67
N ASP A 244 -2.43 3.49 -16.15
CA ASP A 244 -2.45 4.20 -17.43
C ASP A 244 -1.64 5.51 -17.37
N GLN A 245 -1.74 6.27 -16.27
CA GLN A 245 -0.93 7.47 -16.04
C GLN A 245 0.57 7.15 -16.13
N VAL A 246 1.03 6.09 -15.47
CA VAL A 246 2.43 5.62 -15.51
C VAL A 246 2.83 5.15 -16.92
N CYS A 247 1.95 4.40 -17.59
CA CYS A 247 2.16 3.94 -18.97
C CYS A 247 2.39 5.11 -19.94
N TYR A 248 1.54 6.14 -19.88
CA TYR A 248 1.67 7.31 -20.74
C TYR A 248 2.84 8.22 -20.33
N PHE A 249 3.11 8.40 -19.04
CA PHE A 249 4.28 9.15 -18.56
C PHE A 249 5.59 8.56 -19.08
N ILE A 250 5.73 7.23 -19.04
CA ILE A 250 6.89 6.53 -19.60
C ILE A 250 6.96 6.70 -21.13
N LYS A 251 5.83 6.66 -21.84
CA LYS A 251 5.81 6.81 -23.31
C LYS A 251 6.08 8.24 -23.80
N GLU A 252 5.60 9.26 -23.09
CA GLU A 252 5.61 10.66 -23.55
C GLU A 252 6.72 11.51 -22.91
N VAL A 253 7.03 11.28 -21.63
CA VAL A 253 8.00 12.08 -20.85
C VAL A 253 9.36 11.40 -20.79
N ILE A 254 9.43 10.12 -20.40
CA ILE A 254 10.72 9.40 -20.25
C ILE A 254 11.21 8.82 -21.59
N ARG A 255 10.28 8.32 -22.42
CA ARG A 255 10.46 7.81 -23.81
C ARG A 255 11.31 6.54 -23.96
N GLU A 256 11.58 5.83 -22.88
CA GLU A 256 12.26 4.52 -22.88
C GLU A 256 11.84 3.65 -21.68
N PRO A 257 12.10 2.33 -21.69
CA PRO A 257 11.78 1.44 -20.56
C PRO A 257 12.52 1.80 -19.26
N VAL A 258 11.90 1.61 -18.10
CA VAL A 258 12.40 2.12 -16.80
C VAL A 258 12.54 1.04 -15.73
N TYR A 259 13.37 1.31 -14.71
CA TYR A 259 13.23 0.63 -13.42
C TYR A 259 12.14 1.33 -12.62
N VAL A 260 11.15 0.59 -12.12
CA VAL A 260 10.03 1.14 -11.34
C VAL A 260 10.25 0.86 -9.86
N VAL A 261 10.17 1.89 -9.02
CA VAL A 261 10.26 1.78 -7.56
C VAL A 261 8.95 2.24 -6.93
N GLY A 262 8.23 1.33 -6.27
CA GLY A 262 6.90 1.62 -5.72
C GLY A 262 6.82 1.49 -4.21
N ASN A 263 6.37 2.55 -3.52
CA ASN A 263 6.11 2.54 -2.09
C ASN A 263 4.63 2.33 -1.78
N SER A 264 4.29 1.40 -0.89
CA SER A 264 2.91 1.15 -0.44
C SER A 264 1.94 0.96 -1.62
N LEU A 265 0.99 1.89 -1.83
CA LEU A 265 0.09 1.94 -3.01
C LEU A 265 0.86 1.92 -4.34
N GLY A 266 1.88 2.76 -4.49
CA GLY A 266 2.74 2.78 -5.67
C GLY A 266 3.45 1.44 -5.91
N GLY A 267 3.63 0.63 -4.86
CA GLY A 267 4.10 -0.76 -4.97
C GLY A 267 3.08 -1.67 -5.69
N PHE A 268 1.78 -1.53 -5.42
CA PHE A 268 0.75 -2.25 -6.17
C PHE A 268 0.68 -1.75 -7.62
N VAL A 269 0.68 -0.43 -7.83
CA VAL A 269 0.67 0.16 -9.18
C VAL A 269 1.90 -0.27 -9.99
N ALA A 270 3.09 -0.38 -9.37
CA ALA A 270 4.31 -0.85 -10.02
C ALA A 270 4.21 -2.29 -10.55
N VAL A 271 3.76 -3.24 -9.72
CA VAL A 271 3.60 -4.64 -10.15
C VAL A 271 2.50 -4.76 -11.20
N TYR A 272 1.37 -4.08 -11.01
CA TYR A 272 0.27 -4.06 -11.97
C TYR A 272 0.75 -3.54 -13.34
N PHE A 273 1.41 -2.37 -13.35
CA PHE A 273 1.94 -1.77 -14.57
C PHE A 273 2.94 -2.69 -15.28
N ALA A 274 3.84 -3.34 -14.54
CA ALA A 274 4.81 -4.28 -15.10
C ALA A 274 4.14 -5.51 -15.74
N ALA A 275 3.10 -6.08 -15.11
CA ALA A 275 2.33 -7.19 -15.67
C ALA A 275 1.60 -6.81 -16.97
N CYS A 276 1.04 -5.60 -17.05
CA CYS A 276 0.38 -5.10 -18.26
C CYS A 276 1.36 -4.65 -19.36
N ASN A 277 2.55 -4.14 -18.99
CA ASN A 277 3.47 -3.47 -19.89
C ASN A 277 4.94 -3.94 -19.70
N PRO A 278 5.24 -5.26 -19.80
CA PRO A 278 6.58 -5.78 -19.50
C PRO A 278 7.66 -5.20 -20.44
N HIS A 279 7.30 -4.80 -21.65
CA HIS A 279 8.20 -4.14 -22.60
C HIS A 279 8.64 -2.71 -22.19
N LEU A 280 8.04 -2.13 -21.14
CA LEU A 280 8.39 -0.81 -20.60
C LEU A 280 9.12 -0.88 -19.25
N VAL A 281 9.36 -2.08 -18.72
CA VAL A 281 9.92 -2.27 -17.37
C VAL A 281 11.22 -3.08 -17.43
N LYS A 282 12.32 -2.44 -17.01
CA LYS A 282 13.64 -3.06 -16.84
C LYS A 282 13.76 -3.84 -15.51
N GLY A 283 12.94 -3.50 -14.53
CA GLY A 283 12.81 -4.19 -13.24
C GLY A 283 11.90 -3.44 -12.26
N VAL A 284 11.50 -4.10 -11.16
CA VAL A 284 10.59 -3.54 -10.15
C VAL A 284 11.20 -3.69 -8.74
N THR A 285 11.21 -2.60 -7.97
CA THR A 285 11.58 -2.56 -6.56
C THR A 285 10.36 -2.18 -5.71
N LEU A 286 10.08 -2.96 -4.66
CA LEU A 286 8.92 -2.77 -3.79
C LEU A 286 9.34 -2.32 -2.40
N LEU A 287 8.85 -1.16 -1.97
CA LEU A 287 9.08 -0.59 -0.65
C LEU A 287 7.77 -0.68 0.16
N ASN A 288 7.71 -1.55 1.16
CA ASN A 288 6.53 -1.73 2.02
C ASN A 288 5.18 -1.82 1.25
N ALA A 289 5.19 -2.48 0.09
CA ALA A 289 4.07 -2.47 -0.87
C ALA A 289 2.77 -3.05 -0.27
N THR A 290 1.63 -2.40 -0.50
CA THR A 290 0.33 -2.96 -0.12
C THR A 290 -0.10 -4.05 -1.11
N PRO A 291 -0.51 -5.24 -0.66
CA PRO A 291 -0.99 -6.29 -1.56
C PRO A 291 -2.46 -6.08 -2.02
N PHE A 292 -3.12 -4.98 -1.63
CA PHE A 292 -4.44 -4.61 -2.12
C PHE A 292 -4.71 -3.10 -2.04
N TRP A 293 -5.57 -2.63 -2.93
CA TRP A 293 -6.21 -1.30 -2.88
C TRP A 293 -7.61 -1.37 -3.50
N GLY A 294 -8.51 -0.46 -3.10
CA GLY A 294 -9.92 -0.45 -3.48
C GLY A 294 -10.77 -1.39 -2.62
N PHE A 295 -11.80 -0.82 -1.97
CA PHE A 295 -12.77 -1.59 -1.18
C PHE A 295 -14.04 -1.92 -1.97
N SER A 296 -14.30 -1.21 -3.07
CA SER A 296 -15.45 -1.45 -3.95
C SER A 296 -15.19 -2.66 -4.87
N PRO A 297 -16.15 -3.59 -5.04
CA PRO A 297 -15.98 -4.75 -5.93
C PRO A 297 -15.72 -4.32 -7.38
N ASN A 298 -14.70 -4.86 -8.02
CA ASN A 298 -14.47 -4.64 -9.44
C ASN A 298 -15.72 -5.09 -10.26
N PRO A 299 -16.30 -4.23 -11.11
CA PRO A 299 -17.56 -4.52 -11.80
C PRO A 299 -17.42 -5.57 -12.92
N ILE A 300 -16.24 -5.71 -13.51
CA ILE A 300 -15.94 -6.71 -14.55
C ILE A 300 -15.77 -8.09 -13.92
N ARG A 301 -15.01 -8.18 -12.82
CA ARG A 301 -14.69 -9.44 -12.12
C ARG A 301 -15.83 -9.94 -11.23
N SER A 302 -16.57 -9.03 -10.60
CA SER A 302 -17.66 -9.36 -9.67
C SER A 302 -18.98 -8.63 -9.99
N PRO A 303 -19.59 -8.82 -11.18
CA PRO A 303 -20.79 -8.07 -11.58
C PRO A 303 -21.99 -8.22 -10.63
N LYS A 304 -22.07 -9.32 -9.86
CA LYS A 304 -23.12 -9.54 -8.85
C LYS A 304 -22.92 -8.74 -7.57
N LEU A 305 -21.66 -8.51 -7.15
CA LEU A 305 -21.34 -7.73 -5.96
C LEU A 305 -21.34 -6.22 -6.27
N ALA A 306 -20.85 -5.83 -7.44
CA ALA A 306 -20.88 -4.44 -7.89
C ALA A 306 -22.32 -3.88 -8.02
N ARG A 307 -23.33 -4.72 -8.29
CA ARG A 307 -24.76 -4.29 -8.23
C ARG A 307 -25.25 -3.92 -6.83
N ILE A 308 -24.59 -4.41 -5.78
CA ILE A 308 -24.93 -4.11 -4.37
C ILE A 308 -24.29 -2.80 -3.93
N LEU A 309 -23.10 -2.48 -4.47
CA LEU A 309 -22.40 -1.21 -4.26
C LEU A 309 -22.13 -0.55 -5.64
N PRO A 310 -23.15 0.05 -6.28
CA PRO A 310 -23.10 0.45 -7.69
C PRO A 310 -22.28 1.72 -7.98
N TRP A 311 -21.75 2.38 -6.96
CA TRP A 311 -20.89 3.56 -7.11
C TRP A 311 -19.43 3.18 -6.92
N SER A 312 -18.59 3.55 -7.90
CA SER A 312 -17.21 3.11 -8.04
C SER A 312 -16.21 4.28 -7.98
N GLY A 313 -16.38 5.17 -6.99
CA GLY A 313 -15.48 6.32 -6.80
C GLY A 313 -15.64 7.44 -7.84
N THR A 314 -16.63 7.39 -8.71
CA THR A 314 -16.83 8.38 -9.80
C THR A 314 -17.46 9.69 -9.34
N PHE A 315 -17.32 10.76 -10.12
CA PHE A 315 -18.05 12.01 -9.90
C PHE A 315 -19.42 12.04 -10.60
N PRO A 316 -20.46 12.64 -9.99
CA PRO A 316 -20.46 13.30 -8.68
C PRO A 316 -20.58 12.31 -7.51
N LEU A 317 -20.00 12.68 -6.36
CA LEU A 317 -20.07 11.87 -5.15
C LEU A 317 -21.53 11.70 -4.68
N PRO A 318 -21.98 10.50 -4.27
CA PRO A 318 -23.32 10.30 -3.70
C PRO A 318 -23.54 11.13 -2.44
N ALA A 319 -24.75 11.67 -2.24
CA ALA A 319 -25.05 12.58 -1.12
C ALA A 319 -24.84 11.95 0.28
N SER A 320 -24.96 10.62 0.41
CA SER A 320 -24.61 9.88 1.62
C SER A 320 -23.10 9.83 1.87
N VAL A 321 -22.31 9.67 0.80
CA VAL A 321 -20.85 9.67 0.86
C VAL A 321 -20.32 11.07 1.15
N ARG A 322 -20.88 12.12 0.54
CA ARG A 322 -20.50 13.52 0.84
C ARG A 322 -20.55 13.80 2.35
N LYS A 323 -21.68 13.51 3.00
CA LYS A 323 -21.84 13.71 4.45
C LYS A 323 -20.90 12.86 5.31
N LEU A 324 -20.59 11.64 4.87
CA LEU A 324 -19.62 10.77 5.54
C LEU A 324 -18.19 11.33 5.44
N ILE A 325 -17.82 11.82 4.26
CA ILE A 325 -16.48 12.36 3.98
C ILE A 325 -16.31 13.74 4.60
N GLU A 326 -17.33 14.61 4.59
CA GLU A 326 -17.33 15.88 5.33
C GLU A 326 -16.96 15.68 6.82
N PHE A 327 -17.46 14.61 7.44
CA PHE A 327 -17.12 14.25 8.82
C PHE A 327 -15.74 13.61 8.97
N ILE A 328 -15.38 12.64 8.12
CA ILE A 328 -14.10 11.93 8.20
C ILE A 328 -12.92 12.84 7.86
N TRP A 329 -13.06 13.69 6.83
CA TRP A 329 -11.99 14.53 6.30
C TRP A 329 -11.41 15.46 7.35
N GLN A 330 -12.26 16.07 8.19
CA GLN A 330 -11.84 16.98 9.26
C GLN A 330 -10.82 16.37 10.24
N LYS A 331 -10.73 15.03 10.37
CA LYS A 331 -9.69 14.36 11.17
C LYS A 331 -8.56 13.73 10.34
N ILE A 332 -8.70 13.64 9.03
CA ILE A 332 -7.62 13.18 8.13
C ILE A 332 -6.75 14.36 7.67
N SER A 333 -7.34 15.55 7.52
CA SER A 333 -6.63 16.82 7.29
C SER A 333 -6.16 17.52 8.57
N ASP A 334 -6.39 16.92 9.74
CA ASP A 334 -6.00 17.49 11.03
C ASP A 334 -4.47 17.39 11.24
N PRO A 335 -3.75 18.51 11.51
CA PRO A 335 -2.30 18.50 11.72
C PRO A 335 -1.81 17.53 12.80
N GLU A 336 -2.55 17.37 13.91
CA GLU A 336 -2.15 16.44 14.98
C GLU A 336 -2.24 15.00 14.48
N SER A 337 -3.35 14.64 13.83
CA SER A 337 -3.58 13.32 13.23
C SER A 337 -2.58 12.97 12.12
N ILE A 338 -2.19 13.93 11.28
CA ILE A 338 -1.13 13.73 10.28
C ILE A 338 0.21 13.48 10.99
N ALA A 339 0.54 14.25 12.03
CA ALA A 339 1.76 14.07 12.79
C ALA A 339 1.79 12.74 13.59
N GLU A 340 0.65 12.25 14.08
CA GLU A 340 0.51 10.91 14.68
C GLU A 340 0.81 9.80 13.67
N VAL A 341 0.30 9.91 12.44
CA VAL A 341 0.55 8.92 11.38
C VAL A 341 2.03 8.93 10.97
N LEU A 342 2.65 10.10 10.82
CA LEU A 342 4.09 10.18 10.51
C LEU A 342 4.96 9.55 11.60
N LYS A 343 4.65 9.77 12.89
CA LYS A 343 5.34 9.12 14.03
C LYS A 343 5.23 7.60 14.02
N GLN A 344 4.20 7.02 13.39
CA GLN A 344 4.02 5.57 13.29
C GLN A 344 4.79 4.93 12.13
N VAL A 345 5.06 5.67 11.04
CA VAL A 345 5.73 5.12 9.84
C VAL A 345 7.23 5.39 9.80
N TYR A 346 7.74 6.41 10.50
CA TYR A 346 9.18 6.69 10.63
C TYR A 346 9.76 6.08 11.92
N ALA A 347 10.53 4.99 11.78
CA ALA A 347 11.17 4.32 12.90
C ALA A 347 12.26 5.17 13.60
N ASP A 348 13.08 5.91 12.84
CA ASP A 348 13.97 6.93 13.41
C ASP A 348 13.23 8.26 13.55
N HIS A 349 12.68 8.51 14.74
CA HIS A 349 12.01 9.76 15.09
C HIS A 349 12.94 10.99 15.15
N ALA A 350 14.26 10.84 14.98
CA ALA A 350 15.20 11.94 14.78
C ALA A 350 15.41 12.27 13.28
N THR A 351 14.70 11.58 12.37
CA THR A 351 14.63 11.98 10.96
C THR A 351 13.85 13.28 10.83
N ASN A 352 14.45 14.33 10.26
CA ASN A 352 13.68 15.50 9.84
C ASN A 352 12.68 15.09 8.75
N VAL A 353 11.40 15.29 9.05
CA VAL A 353 10.23 15.04 8.19
C VAL A 353 9.38 16.31 8.02
N ASP A 354 9.85 17.48 8.46
CA ASP A 354 9.07 18.73 8.51
C ASP A 354 8.63 19.18 7.11
N THR A 355 9.50 19.02 6.11
CA THR A 355 9.16 19.24 4.69
C THR A 355 8.04 18.31 4.24
N VAL A 356 8.13 17.02 4.56
CA VAL A 356 7.13 15.99 4.18
C VAL A 356 5.79 16.29 4.85
N PHE A 357 5.80 16.61 6.16
CA PHE A 357 4.61 17.03 6.91
C PHE A 357 3.97 18.28 6.31
N THR A 358 4.77 19.31 6.00
CA THR A 358 4.28 20.57 5.40
C THR A 358 3.65 20.32 4.03
N ARG A 359 4.28 19.52 3.15
CA ARG A 359 3.71 19.17 1.84
C ARG A 359 2.42 18.36 1.93
N ILE A 360 2.30 17.44 2.90
CA ILE A 360 1.04 16.73 3.15
C ILE A 360 -0.03 17.72 3.62
N LEU A 361 0.29 18.62 4.55
CA LEU A 361 -0.64 19.62 5.06
C LEU A 361 -1.13 20.57 3.96
N GLU A 362 -0.23 21.12 3.14
CA GLU A 362 -0.55 21.90 1.93
C GLU A 362 -1.50 21.12 0.99
N THR A 363 -1.20 19.84 0.73
CA THR A 363 -2.04 18.96 -0.10
C THR A 363 -3.45 18.80 0.49
N THR A 364 -3.58 18.66 1.82
CA THR A 364 -4.89 18.51 2.48
C THR A 364 -5.73 19.80 2.54
N GLN A 365 -5.10 20.97 2.40
CA GLN A 365 -5.79 22.27 2.34
C GLN A 365 -6.41 22.54 0.96
N HIS A 366 -5.98 21.83 -0.09
CA HIS A 366 -6.49 22.02 -1.44
C HIS A 366 -8.00 21.71 -1.55
N PRO A 367 -8.82 22.55 -2.21
CA PRO A 367 -10.29 22.44 -2.19
C PRO A 367 -10.85 21.10 -2.67
N ALA A 368 -10.15 20.41 -3.59
CA ALA A 368 -10.54 19.10 -4.10
C ALA A 368 -10.02 17.89 -3.31
N ALA A 369 -9.22 18.08 -2.25
CA ALA A 369 -8.52 17.00 -1.57
C ALA A 369 -9.48 15.99 -0.91
N ALA A 370 -10.52 16.47 -0.21
CA ALA A 370 -11.55 15.62 0.41
C ALA A 370 -12.32 14.77 -0.63
N ALA A 371 -12.61 15.35 -1.79
CA ALA A 371 -13.32 14.68 -2.86
C ALA A 371 -12.45 13.66 -3.61
N SER A 372 -11.17 13.99 -3.77
CA SER A 372 -10.18 13.08 -4.35
C SER A 372 -9.96 11.88 -3.41
N PHE A 373 -9.82 12.13 -2.10
CA PHE A 373 -9.83 11.08 -1.07
C PHE A 373 -11.07 10.18 -1.17
N ALA A 374 -12.27 10.75 -1.30
CA ALA A 374 -13.51 9.98 -1.45
C ALA A 374 -13.49 9.09 -2.71
N SER A 375 -13.10 9.67 -3.85
CA SER A 375 -12.98 8.95 -5.12
C SER A 375 -11.97 7.79 -5.01
N ILE A 376 -10.80 8.03 -4.42
CA ILE A 376 -9.75 7.01 -4.21
C ILE A 376 -10.22 5.86 -3.31
N MET A 377 -10.84 6.17 -2.16
CA MET A 377 -11.21 5.16 -1.17
C MET A 377 -12.36 4.26 -1.65
N PHE A 378 -13.26 4.79 -2.49
CA PHE A 378 -14.38 4.05 -3.06
C PHE A 378 -14.15 3.61 -4.52
N ALA A 379 -12.97 3.83 -5.07
CA ALA A 379 -12.56 3.31 -6.37
C ALA A 379 -12.69 1.77 -6.41
N PRO A 380 -13.01 1.19 -7.59
CA PRO A 380 -13.05 -0.25 -7.74
C PRO A 380 -11.64 -0.84 -7.57
N GLN A 381 -11.59 -2.08 -7.12
CA GLN A 381 -10.38 -2.90 -7.23
C GLN A 381 -9.94 -2.97 -8.71
N GLY A 382 -8.64 -2.87 -8.96
CA GLY A 382 -8.09 -2.96 -10.33
C GLY A 382 -8.37 -4.32 -10.98
N ASN A 383 -8.23 -4.40 -12.30
CA ASN A 383 -8.58 -5.60 -13.06
C ASN A 383 -7.62 -6.78 -12.80
N LEU A 384 -6.34 -6.52 -12.55
CA LEU A 384 -5.41 -7.49 -11.95
C LEU A 384 -5.35 -7.33 -10.42
N SER A 385 -5.36 -8.45 -9.68
CA SER A 385 -4.96 -8.43 -8.27
C SER A 385 -3.43 -8.46 -8.15
N PHE A 386 -2.90 -7.95 -7.03
CA PHE A 386 -1.46 -7.95 -6.75
C PHE A 386 -0.82 -9.34 -6.91
N ARG A 387 -1.52 -10.41 -6.52
CA ARG A 387 -1.02 -11.79 -6.65
C ARG A 387 -0.97 -12.28 -8.10
N GLU A 388 -1.91 -11.88 -8.93
CA GLU A 388 -1.92 -12.25 -10.36
C GLU A 388 -0.84 -11.48 -11.12
N ALA A 389 -0.70 -10.19 -10.82
CA ALA A 389 0.34 -9.33 -11.38
C ALA A 389 1.76 -9.77 -10.96
N LEU A 390 1.95 -10.30 -9.74
CA LEU A 390 3.20 -10.96 -9.31
C LEU A 390 3.47 -12.32 -9.99
N SER A 391 2.51 -12.88 -10.73
CA SER A 391 2.61 -14.19 -11.40
C SER A 391 2.55 -14.12 -12.93
N SER A 392 2.58 -12.90 -13.48
CA SER A 392 2.57 -12.59 -14.91
C SER A 392 4.01 -12.44 -15.44
#